data_AF-A0A553E275-F1
#
_entry.id   AF-A0A553E275-F1
#
_cell.length_a   1.000
_cell.length_b   1.000
_cell.length_c   1.000
_cell.angle_alpha   90.00
_cell.angle_beta   90.00
_cell.angle_gamma   90.00
#
_symmetry.space_group_name_H-M   'P 1'
#
loop_
_entity.id
_entity.type
_entity.pdbx_description
1 polymer ?
#
loop_
_entity_poly.entity_id
_entity_poly.type
_entity_poly.pdbx_seq_one_letter_code
_entity_poly.pdbx_strand_id
1 'polypeptide(L)' 'MQILVEIPDSKAAFGLEVLRNLAFVKKANPISGEKISLFEDLKEAANEVKLHKEGKIKLKTARELLDEL' A
#
# COMPACT_ATOMS: atom_id res chain seq x y z
N MET A 1 12.10 -2.73 4.71
CA MET A 1 10.75 -3.24 5.02
C MET A 1 9.85 -2.05 5.25
N GLN A 2 8.66 -2.03 4.65
CA GLN A 2 7.64 -1.01 4.88
C GLN A 2 6.49 -1.68 5.64
N ILE A 3 5.92 -0.96 6.62
CA ILE A 3 4.85 -1.46 7.49
C ILE A 3 3.73 -0.43 7.43
N LEU A 4 2.51 -0.89 7.16
CA LEU A 4 1.30 -0.08 7.27
C LEU A 4 0.74 -0.23 8.68
N VAL A 5 0.41 0.89 9.32
CA VAL A 5 -0.14 0.92 10.68
C VAL A 5 -1.42 1.72 10.63
N GLU A 6 -2.54 1.04 10.86
CA GLU A 6 -3.86 1.68 10.96
C GLU A 6 -4.09 2.12 12.41
N ILE A 7 -4.39 3.41 12.59
CA ILE A 7 -4.63 4.02 13.89
C ILE A 7 -5.84 4.94 13.79
N PRO A 8 -6.69 5.01 14.82
CA PRO A 8 -7.81 5.95 14.84
C PRO A 8 -7.33 7.39 14.68
N ASP A 9 -8.07 8.22 13.94
CA ASP A 9 -7.73 9.63 13.69
C ASP A 9 -7.44 10.41 14.99
N SER A 10 -8.20 10.12 16.05
CA SER A 10 -8.02 10.74 17.39
C SER A 10 -6.66 10.45 18.03
N LYS A 11 -5.95 9.41 17.56
CA LYS A 11 -4.64 8.98 18.04
C LYS A 11 -3.54 9.14 16.98
N ALA A 12 -3.87 9.56 15.76
CA ALA A 12 -2.93 9.67 14.65
C ALA A 12 -1.76 10.61 14.96
N ALA A 13 -2.04 11.77 15.55
CA ALA A 13 -1.01 12.75 15.94
C ALA A 13 -0.01 12.15 16.95
N PHE A 14 -0.53 11.52 18.00
CA PHE A 14 0.29 10.86 19.02
C PHE A 14 1.11 9.70 18.45
N GLY A 15 0.48 8.82 17.66
CA GLY A 15 1.17 7.69 17.04
C GLY A 15 2.31 8.14 16.12
N LEU A 16 2.11 9.21 15.35
CA LEU A 16 3.13 9.78 14.47
C LEU A 16 4.32 10.35 15.26
N GLU A 17 4.05 11.01 16.38
CA GLU A 17 5.10 11.54 17.26
C GLU A 17 5.94 10.43 17.89
N VAL A 18 5.30 9.36 18.37
CA VAL A 18 6.01 8.18 18.89
C VAL A 18 6.88 7.57 17.80
N LEU A 19 6.33 7.33 16.61
CA LEU A 19 7.07 6.72 15.50
C LEU A 19 8.28 7.56 15.07
N ARG A 20 8.17 8.88 15.08
CA ARG A 20 9.27 9.80 14.71
C ARG A 20 10.40 9.83 15.74
N ASN A 21 10.09 9.56 17.01
CA ASN A 21 11.09 9.54 18.08
C ASN A 21 11.89 8.23 18.15
N LEU A 22 11.47 7.18 17.42
CA LEU A 22 12.18 5.92 17.35
C LEU A 22 13.39 6.06 16.42
N ALA A 23 14.61 5.94 16.95
CA ALA A 23 15.87 6.15 16.21
C ALA A 23 16.05 5.23 14.97
N PHE A 24 15.35 4.09 14.92
CA PHE A 24 15.38 3.16 13.80
C PHE A 24 14.34 3.46 12.71
N VAL A 25 13.38 4.35 12.97
CA VAL A 25 12.36 4.75 12.00
C VAL A 25 12.95 5.83 11.11
N LYS A 26 13.20 5.47 9.84
CA LYS A 26 13.77 6.41 8.87
C LYS A 26 12.77 7.50 8.46
N LYS A 27 11.49 7.14 8.30
CA LYS A 27 10.41 8.03 7.85
C LYS A 27 9.08 7.55 8.41
N ALA A 28 8.29 8.46 8.96
CA ALA A 28 6.91 8.24 9.36
C ALA A 28 6.08 9.43 8.88
N ASN A 29 5.22 9.17 7.89
CA ASN A 29 4.35 10.16 7.25
C ASN A 29 2.93 9.61 7.18
N PRO A 30 1.90 10.45 7.40
CA PRO A 30 0.52 10.06 7.16
C PRO A 30 0.31 9.78 5.68
N ILE A 31 -0.48 8.77 5.38
CA ILE A 31 -0.91 8.40 4.04
C ILE A 31 -2.44 8.46 4.01
N SER A 32 -3.01 9.01 2.94
CA SER A 32 -4.48 9.03 2.77
C SER A 32 -4.99 7.65 2.40
N GLY A 33 -6.25 7.34 2.75
CA GLY A 33 -6.89 6.07 2.42
C GLY A 33 -6.82 5.74 0.91
N GLU A 34 -7.08 6.73 0.05
CA GLU A 34 -6.98 6.60 -1.41
C GLU A 34 -5.58 6.18 -1.89
N LYS A 35 -4.52 6.62 -1.21
CA LYS A 35 -3.15 6.23 -1.55
C LYS A 35 -2.81 4.84 -1.04
N ILE A 36 -3.47 4.39 0.04
CA ILE A 36 -3.32 3.02 0.55
C ILE A 36 -3.97 2.06 -0.46
N SER A 37 -5.23 2.29 -0.84
CA SER A 37 -5.93 1.42 -1.80
C SER A 37 -5.16 1.32 -3.11
N LEU A 38 -4.79 2.45 -3.71
CA LEU A 38 -4.00 2.50 -4.94
C LEU A 38 -2.69 1.71 -4.83
N PHE A 39 -2.01 1.75 -3.68
CA PHE A 39 -0.78 1.01 -3.48
C PHE A 39 -1.01 -0.50 -3.36
N GLU A 40 -2.10 -0.91 -2.70
CA GLU A 40 -2.49 -2.32 -2.61
C GLU A 40 -2.88 -2.87 -3.99
N ASP A 41 -3.69 -2.14 -4.75
CA ASP A 41 -4.14 -2.53 -6.09
C ASP A 41 -2.94 -2.68 -7.05
N LEU A 42 -1.99 -1.74 -7.02
CA LEU A 42 -0.77 -1.82 -7.82
C LEU A 42 0.12 -3.00 -7.42
N LYS A 43 0.19 -3.32 -6.13
CA LYS A 43 0.96 -4.45 -5.63
C LYS A 43 0.33 -5.78 -6.03
N GLU A 44 -1.00 -5.86 -5.99
CA GLU A 44 -1.76 -7.02 -6.46
C GLU A 44 -1.56 -7.22 -7.97
N ALA A 45 -1.72 -6.15 -8.76
CA ALA A 45 -1.49 -6.18 -10.20
C ALA A 45 -0.06 -6.63 -10.56
N ALA A 46 0.95 -6.15 -9.83
CA ALA A 46 2.33 -6.59 -10.02
C ALA A 46 2.51 -8.09 -9.72
N ASN A 47 1.82 -8.62 -8.71
CA ASN A 47 1.81 -10.05 -8.41
C ASN A 47 1.09 -10.86 -9.49
N GLU A 48 -0.04 -10.37 -10.00
CA GLU A 48 -0.75 -11.02 -11.11
C GLU A 48 0.12 -11.10 -12.37
N VAL A 49 0.82 -10.02 -12.72
CA VAL A 49 1.75 -10.01 -13.86
C VAL A 49 2.87 -11.03 -13.67
N LYS A 50 3.39 -11.17 -12.45
CA LYS A 50 4.38 -12.20 -12.12
C LYS A 50 3.79 -13.62 -12.30
N LEU A 51 2.60 -13.88 -11.76
CA LEU A 51 1.93 -15.19 -11.86
C LEU A 51 1.56 -15.54 -13.31
N HIS A 52 1.21 -14.56 -14.13
CA HIS A 52 0.96 -14.76 -15.55
C HIS A 52 2.22 -15.10 -16.32
N LYS A 53 3.34 -14.44 -16.02
CA LYS A 53 4.66 -14.81 -16.57
C LYS A 53 5.07 -16.23 -16.15
N GLU A 54 4.63 -16.70 -14.99
CA GLU A 54 4.80 -18.08 -14.52
C GLU A 54 3.78 -19.07 -15.15
N GLY A 55 2.86 -18.61 -15.99
CA GLY A 55 1.85 -19.43 -16.68
C GLY A 55 0.68 -19.89 -15.81
N LYS A 56 0.53 -19.34 -14.59
CA LYS A 56 -0.46 -19.81 -13.60
C LYS A 56 -1.84 -19.17 -13.74
N ILE A 57 -1.93 -17.96 -14.30
CA ILE A 57 -3.17 -17.20 -14.42
C ILE A 57 -3.26 -16.50 -15.78
N LYS A 58 -4.48 -16.13 -16.21
CA LYS A 58 -4.70 -15.19 -17.32
C LYS A 58 -4.86 -13.78 -16.75
N LEU A 59 -4.15 -12.80 -17.31
CA LEU A 59 -4.25 -11.41 -16.89
C LEU A 59 -5.56 -10.78 -17.36
N LYS A 60 -6.10 -9.88 -16.52
CA LYS A 60 -7.04 -8.84 -16.93
C LYS A 60 -6.30 -7.76 -17.75
N THR A 61 -7.03 -7.08 -18.61
CA THR A 61 -6.46 -6.02 -19.47
C THR A 61 -6.09 -4.78 -18.66
N ALA A 62 -5.13 -4.00 -19.15
CA ALA A 62 -4.75 -2.74 -18.51
C ALA A 62 -5.91 -1.73 -18.39
N ARG A 63 -6.96 -1.90 -19.21
CA ARG A 63 -8.15 -1.05 -19.21
C ARG A 63 -9.08 -1.42 -18.06
N GLU A 64 -9.32 -2.72 -17.86
CA GLU A 64 -10.09 -3.23 -16.73
C GLU A 64 -9.43 -2.86 -15.38
N LEU A 65 -8.09 -2.88 -15.31
CA LEU A 65 -7.38 -2.40 -14.12
C LEU A 65 -7.66 -0.91 -13.83
N LEU A 66 -7.62 -0.05 -14.86
CA LEU A 66 -7.83 1.39 -14.67
C LEU A 66 -9.27 1.74 -14.32
N ASP A 67 -10.23 0.92 -14.73
CA ASP A 67 -11.65 1.12 -14.40
C ASP A 67 -11.99 0.69 -12.96
N GLU A 68 -11.10 -0.04 -12.28
CA GLU A 68 -11.23 -0.48 -10.88
C GLU A 68 -10.61 0.50 -9.86
N LEU A 69 -9.79 1.46 -10.31
CA LEU A 69 -9.11 2.49 -9.49
C LEU A 69 -9.94 3.78 -9.37
#